data_AF-S4RGH3-F1
#
_entry.id   AF-S4RGH3-F1
#
_cell.length_a   1.000
_cell.length_b   1.000
_cell.length_c   1.000
_cell.angle_alpha   90.00
_cell.angle_beta   90.00
_cell.angle_gamma   90.00
#
_symmetry.space_group_name_H-M   'P 1'
#
loop_
_entity.id
_entity.type
_entity.pdbx_description
1 polymer ?
#
loop_
_entity_poly.entity_id
_entity_poly.type
_entity_poly.pdbx_seq_one_letter_code
_entity_poly.pdbx_strand_id
1 'polypeptide(L)'
;CTPCPPRHYTQFSNSLDRCRYCGPPCKEGQRLAEECSPTHDRVCECEPGTFLLNEFCVRHSSCAAGHGVVTKGSPHEDTQCAPCPRGFFSPEVSADATCRPHTNCSSLGSVELLPGASTHNALCWSCHKRRASA
;
A
#
# COMPACT_ATOMS: atom_id res chain seq x y z
N CYS A 1 31.36 7.72 30.43
CA CYS A 1 30.50 6.87 29.57
C CYS A 1 31.38 6.14 28.57
N THR A 2 31.10 4.88 28.29
CA THR A 2 31.76 4.10 27.24
C THR A 2 30.71 3.64 26.24
N PRO A 3 31.03 3.54 24.93
CA PRO A 3 30.12 2.98 23.94
C PRO A 3 29.72 1.55 24.29
N CYS A 4 28.50 1.16 23.94
CA CYS A 4 28.05 -0.20 24.13
C CYS A 4 28.87 -1.18 23.28
N PRO A 5 29.23 -2.37 23.81
CA PRO A 5 29.93 -3.40 23.07
C PRO A 5 29.04 -3.96 21.94
N PRO A 6 29.61 -4.72 20.99
CA PRO A 6 28.84 -5.38 19.94
C PRO A 6 27.65 -6.18 20.50
N ARG A 7 26.53 -6.18 19.78
CA ARG A 7 25.26 -6.83 20.18
C ARG A 7 24.61 -6.22 21.43
N HIS A 8 24.96 -4.98 21.78
CA HIS A 8 24.31 -4.26 22.86
C HIS A 8 24.00 -2.81 22.46
N TYR A 9 22.99 -2.22 23.09
CA TYR A 9 22.56 -0.86 22.85
C TYR A 9 22.01 -0.17 24.10
N THR A 10 21.95 1.16 24.03
CA THR A 10 21.08 1.98 24.89
C THR A 10 20.52 3.15 24.09
N GLN A 11 19.19 3.29 24.07
CA GLN A 11 18.51 4.30 23.24
C GLN A 11 18.51 5.71 23.81
N PHE A 12 18.48 5.83 25.14
CA PHE A 12 18.39 7.11 25.84
C PHE A 12 19.59 7.31 26.75
N SER A 13 19.89 8.58 27.08
CA SER A 13 20.88 8.91 28.09
C SER A 13 20.51 8.24 29.41
N ASN A 14 21.45 7.52 30.00
CA ASN A 14 21.21 6.68 31.16
C ASN A 14 22.47 6.55 32.01
N SER A 15 22.29 5.99 33.22
CA SER A 15 23.37 5.67 34.16
C SER A 15 23.39 4.17 34.47
N LEU A 16 23.05 3.33 33.49
CA LEU A 16 23.08 1.88 33.65
C LEU A 16 24.52 1.38 33.70
N ASP A 17 24.78 0.42 34.59
CA ASP A 17 26.09 -0.22 34.69
C ASP A 17 26.40 -1.12 33.48
N ARG A 18 25.36 -1.51 32.73
CA ARG A 18 25.46 -2.38 31.55
C ARG A 18 24.46 -1.98 30.47
N CYS A 19 24.88 -2.10 29.21
CA CYS A 19 24.01 -1.93 28.05
C CYS A 19 23.02 -3.08 27.91
N ARG A 20 21.91 -2.85 27.19
CA ARG A 20 20.90 -3.88 26.90
C ARG A 20 21.38 -4.74 25.75
N TYR A 21 21.09 -6.04 25.79
CA TYR A 21 21.30 -6.92 24.64
C TYR A 21 20.35 -6.53 23.50
N CYS A 22 20.83 -6.61 22.26
CA CYS A 22 19.94 -6.53 21.11
C CYS A 22 18.92 -7.69 21.14
N GLY A 23 17.73 -7.44 20.60
CA GLY A 23 16.69 -8.46 20.43
C GLY A 23 17.15 -9.66 19.59
N PRO A 24 16.37 -10.75 19.54
CA PRO A 24 16.67 -11.95 18.74
C PRO A 24 16.55 -11.67 17.23
N PRO A 25 17.09 -12.57 16.37
CA PRO A 25 16.94 -12.48 14.92
C PRO A 25 15.49 -12.31 14.47
N CYS A 26 15.31 -11.63 13.33
CA CYS A 26 13.99 -11.49 12.72
C CYS A 26 13.42 -12.88 12.44
N LYS A 27 12.13 -13.04 12.72
CA LYS A 27 11.41 -14.30 12.54
C LYS A 27 11.15 -14.53 11.04
N GLU A 28 10.67 -15.72 10.70
CA GLU A 28 10.24 -16.01 9.34
C GLU A 28 9.13 -15.05 8.88
N GLY A 29 9.20 -14.58 7.64
CA GLY A 29 8.28 -13.57 7.09
C GLY A 29 8.58 -12.13 7.51
N GLN A 30 9.63 -11.91 8.30
CA GLN A 30 10.15 -10.58 8.64
C GLN A 30 11.51 -10.34 7.98
N ARG A 31 11.74 -9.08 7.62
CA ARG A 31 13.03 -8.55 7.15
C ARG A 31 13.66 -7.65 8.19
N LEU A 32 14.98 -7.51 8.08
CA LEU A 32 15.76 -6.56 8.86
C LEU A 32 15.53 -5.15 8.30
N ALA A 33 14.86 -4.29 9.06
CA ALA A 33 14.66 -2.89 8.70
C ALA A 33 15.82 -2.02 9.20
N GLU A 34 16.31 -2.31 10.42
CA GLU A 34 17.44 -1.63 11.03
C GLU A 34 18.33 -2.64 11.77
N GLU A 35 19.64 -2.59 11.51
CA GLU A 35 20.62 -3.38 12.25
C GLU A 35 20.75 -2.89 13.70
N CYS A 36 21.20 -3.76 14.61
CA CYS A 36 21.47 -3.29 15.97
C CYS A 36 22.76 -2.48 16.04
N SER A 37 22.73 -1.37 16.76
CA SER A 37 23.89 -0.49 16.99
C SER A 37 24.08 -0.19 18.47
N PRO A 38 25.17 0.46 18.89
CA PRO A 38 25.33 0.89 20.29
C PRO A 38 24.23 1.81 20.82
N THR A 39 23.41 2.39 19.93
CA THR A 39 22.40 3.41 20.25
C THR A 39 20.97 2.99 19.97
N HIS A 40 20.71 1.88 19.27
CA HIS A 40 19.35 1.40 19.02
C HIS A 40 19.34 -0.12 18.89
N ASP A 41 18.19 -0.71 19.20
CA ASP A 41 17.97 -2.13 18.96
C ASP A 41 17.81 -2.41 17.47
N ARG A 42 17.94 -3.68 17.11
CA ARG A 42 17.47 -4.16 15.81
C ARG A 42 15.97 -3.91 15.68
N VAL A 43 15.56 -3.48 14.49
CA VAL A 43 14.15 -3.39 14.09
C VAL A 43 13.86 -4.42 12.98
N CYS A 44 12.84 -5.24 13.20
CA CYS A 44 12.32 -6.20 12.23
C CYS A 44 10.94 -5.76 11.75
N GLU A 45 10.72 -5.82 10.44
CA GLU A 45 9.45 -5.47 9.81
C GLU A 45 8.92 -6.66 9.03
N CYS A 46 7.61 -6.73 8.85
CA CYS A 46 7.01 -7.69 7.93
C CYS A 46 7.44 -7.42 6.48
N GLU A 47 7.60 -8.48 5.69
CA GLU A 47 7.95 -8.36 4.27
C GLU A 47 6.90 -7.56 3.48
N PRO A 48 7.27 -6.90 2.36
CA PRO A 48 6.33 -6.13 1.55
C PRO A 48 5.09 -6.94 1.15
N GLY A 49 3.92 -6.32 1.27
CA GLY A 49 2.63 -6.98 1.03
C GLY A 49 2.07 -7.71 2.26
N THR A 50 2.73 -7.61 3.42
CA THR A 50 2.24 -8.10 4.70
C THR A 50 2.35 -7.03 5.79
N PHE A 51 1.56 -7.16 6.85
CA PHE A 51 1.59 -6.31 8.02
C PHE A 51 1.60 -7.15 9.31
N LEU A 52 2.15 -6.59 10.37
CA LEU A 52 2.19 -7.23 11.68
C LEU A 52 0.80 -7.18 12.32
N LEU A 53 0.17 -8.35 12.43
CA LEU A 53 -1.04 -8.54 13.21
C LEU A 53 -0.72 -9.45 14.39
N ASN A 54 -0.76 -8.87 15.59
CA ASN A 54 -0.28 -9.49 16.82
C ASN A 54 1.21 -9.89 16.69
N GLU A 55 1.50 -11.18 16.58
CA GLU A 55 2.87 -11.72 16.49
C GLU A 55 3.19 -12.30 15.10
N PHE A 56 2.28 -12.15 14.13
CA PHE A 56 2.36 -12.78 12.82
C PHE A 56 2.30 -11.75 11.69
N CYS A 57 3.07 -11.98 10.63
CA CYS A 57 2.95 -11.21 9.40
C CYS A 57 1.81 -11.77 8.57
N VAL A 58 0.78 -10.96 8.35
CA VAL A 58 -0.42 -11.32 7.60
C VAL A 58 -0.45 -10.53 6.30
N ARG A 59 -0.90 -11.16 5.22
CA ARG A 59 -1.00 -10.50 3.91
C ARG A 59 -1.97 -9.33 3.96
N HIS A 60 -1.62 -8.24 3.27
CA HIS A 60 -2.51 -7.10 3.10
C HIS A 60 -3.82 -7.50 2.40
N SER A 61 -4.92 -6.89 2.84
CA SER A 61 -6.23 -7.03 2.24
C SER A 61 -6.26 -6.45 0.83
N SER A 62 -6.99 -7.11 -0.07
CA SER A 62 -7.27 -6.60 -1.41
C SER A 62 -8.64 -5.92 -1.44
N CYS A 63 -8.71 -4.72 -2.02
CA CYS A 63 -9.96 -4.02 -2.27
C CYS A 63 -10.73 -4.74 -3.38
N ALA A 64 -12.02 -4.98 -3.15
CA ALA A 64 -12.89 -5.59 -4.15
C ALA A 64 -13.17 -4.63 -5.32
N ALA A 65 -13.66 -5.16 -6.45
CA ALA A 65 -14.18 -4.33 -7.52
C ALA A 65 -15.25 -3.36 -6.98
N GLY A 66 -15.25 -2.12 -7.46
CA GLY A 66 -16.08 -1.05 -6.90
C GLY A 66 -15.44 -0.31 -5.71
N HIS A 67 -14.34 -0.82 -5.17
CA HIS A 67 -13.57 -0.20 -4.09
C HIS A 67 -12.14 0.06 -4.55
N GLY A 68 -11.55 1.11 -4.00
CA GLY A 68 -10.15 1.45 -4.22
C GLY A 68 -9.40 1.62 -2.91
N VAL A 69 -8.09 1.46 -3.00
CA VAL A 69 -7.18 1.74 -1.89
C VAL A 69 -7.25 3.23 -1.54
N VAL A 70 -7.52 3.52 -0.28
CA VAL A 70 -7.44 4.89 0.30
C VAL A 70 -6.13 5.07 1.03
N THR A 71 -5.74 4.05 1.80
CA THR A 71 -4.47 4.03 2.51
C THR A 71 -3.78 2.73 2.18
N LYS A 72 -2.57 2.83 1.63
CA LYS A 72 -1.75 1.66 1.31
C LYS A 72 -1.31 0.99 2.60
N GLY A 73 -1.36 -0.33 2.64
CA GLY A 73 -0.85 -1.11 3.77
C GLY A 73 0.62 -0.81 4.06
N SER A 74 0.97 -0.84 5.34
CA SER A 74 2.33 -0.66 5.85
C SER A 74 2.80 -1.95 6.54
N PRO A 75 4.05 -2.04 7.03
CA PRO A 75 4.50 -3.17 7.84
C PRO A 75 3.71 -3.35 9.14
N HIS A 76 2.93 -2.36 9.56
CA HIS A 76 2.19 -2.36 10.84
C HIS A 76 0.67 -2.20 10.68
N GLU A 77 0.20 -1.83 9.48
CA GLU A 77 -1.21 -1.55 9.22
C GLU A 77 -1.66 -2.20 7.91
N ASP A 78 -2.90 -2.67 7.89
CA ASP A 78 -3.50 -3.25 6.69
C ASP A 78 -3.88 -2.19 5.65
N THR A 79 -4.02 -2.61 4.40
CA THR A 79 -4.58 -1.80 3.33
C THR A 79 -6.04 -1.43 3.65
N GLN A 80 -6.35 -0.13 3.57
CA GLN A 80 -7.71 0.36 3.78
C GLN A 80 -8.40 0.65 2.44
N CYS A 81 -9.60 0.12 2.30
CA CYS A 81 -10.41 0.23 1.09
C CYS A 81 -11.65 1.08 1.35
N ALA A 82 -12.06 1.87 0.36
CA ALA A 82 -13.35 2.57 0.38
C ALA A 82 -14.07 2.42 -0.97
N PRO A 83 -15.42 2.55 -0.98
CA PRO A 83 -16.20 2.56 -2.21
C PRO A 83 -15.75 3.70 -3.12
N CYS A 84 -15.68 3.45 -4.43
CA CYS A 84 -15.33 4.50 -5.36
C CYS A 84 -16.40 5.60 -5.39
N PRO A 85 -16.01 6.89 -5.30
CA PRO A 85 -16.96 7.98 -5.37
C PRO A 85 -17.57 8.09 -6.77
N ARG A 86 -18.66 8.85 -6.89
CA ARG A 86 -19.30 9.10 -8.19
C ARG A 86 -18.30 9.70 -9.17
N GLY A 87 -18.31 9.20 -10.41
CA GLY A 87 -17.34 9.57 -11.43
C GLY A 87 -16.02 8.79 -11.39
N PHE A 88 -15.90 7.79 -10.51
CA PHE A 88 -14.72 6.92 -10.42
C PHE A 88 -15.10 5.44 -10.41
N PHE A 89 -14.15 4.59 -10.79
CA PHE A 89 -14.31 3.14 -10.81
C PHE A 89 -13.01 2.38 -10.46
N SER A 90 -13.18 1.13 -10.03
CA SER A 90 -12.12 0.14 -9.84
C SER A 90 -12.63 -1.22 -10.32
N PRO A 91 -12.07 -1.78 -11.42
CA PRO A 91 -12.61 -2.99 -12.03
C PRO A 91 -12.09 -4.30 -11.41
N GLU A 92 -11.00 -4.23 -10.67
CA GLU A 92 -10.22 -5.40 -10.27
C GLU A 92 -10.15 -5.53 -8.75
N VAL A 93 -9.90 -6.76 -8.28
CA VAL A 93 -9.56 -7.00 -6.87
C VAL A 93 -8.06 -6.71 -6.68
N SER A 94 -7.71 -5.69 -5.91
CA SER A 94 -6.32 -5.25 -5.77
C SER A 94 -6.01 -4.64 -4.41
N ALA A 95 -4.82 -4.93 -3.88
CA ALA A 95 -4.30 -4.34 -2.64
C ALA A 95 -3.57 -2.99 -2.88
N ASP A 96 -3.39 -2.57 -4.13
CA ASP A 96 -2.65 -1.35 -4.50
C ASP A 96 -3.45 -0.39 -5.38
N ALA A 97 -4.49 -0.86 -6.08
CA ALA A 97 -5.23 -0.03 -7.03
C ALA A 97 -6.15 0.99 -6.34
N THR A 98 -5.97 2.26 -6.66
CA THR A 98 -6.88 3.34 -6.28
C THR A 98 -8.03 3.46 -7.29
N CYS A 99 -9.11 4.13 -6.90
CA CYS A 99 -10.22 4.42 -7.82
C CYS A 99 -9.75 5.34 -8.96
N ARG A 100 -10.07 4.97 -10.20
CA ARG A 100 -9.72 5.71 -11.41
C ARG A 100 -10.90 6.54 -11.89
N PRO A 101 -10.71 7.74 -12.44
CA PRO A 101 -11.81 8.55 -12.94
C PRO A 101 -12.46 7.90 -14.17
N HIS A 102 -13.76 8.09 -14.35
CA HIS A 102 -14.46 7.74 -15.57
C HIS A 102 -13.96 8.57 -16.75
N THR A 103 -13.94 7.98 -17.93
CA THR A 103 -13.64 8.69 -19.18
C THR A 103 -14.76 9.66 -19.50
N ASN A 104 -14.41 10.93 -19.72
CA ASN A 104 -15.34 11.95 -20.17
C ASN A 104 -15.51 11.88 -21.69
N CYS A 105 -16.57 11.23 -22.16
CA CYS A 105 -16.82 11.05 -23.60
C CYS A 105 -16.97 12.38 -24.36
N SER A 106 -17.56 13.40 -23.75
CA SER A 106 -17.74 14.72 -24.37
C SER A 106 -16.40 15.40 -24.66
N SER A 107 -15.42 15.27 -23.77
CA SER A 107 -14.06 15.78 -23.99
C SER A 107 -13.34 15.09 -25.16
N LEU A 108 -13.76 13.87 -25.51
CA LEU A 108 -13.25 13.08 -26.63
C LEU A 108 -14.05 13.29 -27.93
N GLY A 109 -15.00 14.23 -27.96
CA GLY A 109 -15.89 14.42 -29.12
C GLY A 109 -16.77 13.20 -29.42
N SER A 110 -16.97 12.35 -28.42
CA SER A 110 -17.73 11.10 -28.49
C SER A 110 -19.02 11.21 -27.68
N VAL A 111 -19.98 10.34 -27.97
CA VAL A 111 -21.22 10.23 -27.20
C VAL A 111 -21.09 9.10 -26.19
N GLU A 112 -21.57 9.32 -24.97
CA GLU A 112 -21.62 8.28 -23.95
C GLU A 112 -22.71 7.26 -24.30
N LEU A 113 -22.30 6.00 -24.48
CA LEU A 113 -23.20 4.89 -24.80
C LEU A 113 -23.70 4.18 -23.54
N LEU A 114 -22.81 3.99 -22.57
CA LEU A 114 -23.13 3.40 -21.28
C LEU A 114 -22.47 4.23 -20.17
N PRO A 115 -23.23 4.64 -19.14
CA PRO A 115 -22.65 5.31 -18.00
C PRO A 115 -21.70 4.40 -17.22
N GLY A 116 -20.63 5.01 -16.72
CA GLY A 116 -19.71 4.34 -15.81
C GLY A 116 -20.39 4.01 -14.48
N ALA A 117 -19.96 2.93 -13.85
CA ALA A 117 -20.33 2.59 -12.47
C ALA A 117 -19.07 2.49 -11.61
N SER A 118 -19.21 2.12 -10.33
CA SER A 118 -18.05 1.91 -9.45
C SER A 118 -17.14 0.77 -9.94
N THR A 119 -17.63 -0.17 -10.73
CA THR A 119 -16.88 -1.34 -11.22
C THR A 119 -16.37 -1.21 -12.65
N HIS A 120 -16.89 -0.28 -13.44
CA HIS A 120 -16.53 -0.16 -14.86
C HIS A 120 -16.53 1.28 -15.35
N ASN A 121 -15.70 1.54 -16.36
CA ASN A 121 -15.59 2.84 -16.98
C ASN A 121 -16.82 3.18 -17.86
N ALA A 122 -17.06 4.47 -18.10
CA ALA A 122 -18.00 4.89 -19.13
C ALA A 122 -17.57 4.38 -20.51
N LEU A 123 -18.52 3.90 -21.31
CA LEU A 123 -18.28 3.48 -22.69
C LEU A 123 -18.61 4.63 -23.64
N CYS A 124 -17.60 5.08 -24.37
CA CYS A 124 -17.72 6.16 -25.35
C CYS A 124 -17.83 5.59 -26.77
N TRP A 125 -18.65 6.23 -27.59
CA TRP A 125 -18.83 5.89 -28.99
C TRP A 125 -18.66 7.12 -29.88
N SER A 126 -17.85 7.00 -30.94
CA SER A 126 -17.73 8.01 -31.99
C SER A 126 -18.12 7.39 -33.33
N CYS A 127 -18.95 8.10 -34.09
CA CYS A 127 -19.28 7.69 -35.46
C CYS A 127 -18.25 8.33 -36.40
N HIS A 128 -17.25 7.56 -36.83
CA HIS A 128 -16.37 7.98 -37.91
C HIS A 128 -17.16 8.04 -39.22
N LYS A 129 -17.50 9.25 -39.68
CA LYS A 129 -17.93 9.45 -41.07
C LYS A 129 -16.76 9.09 -41.98
N ARG A 130 -16.78 7.91 -42.59
CA ARG A 130 -15.89 7.59 -43.72
C ARG A 130 -16.09 8.70 -44.75
N ARG A 131 -15.04 9.48 -45.04
CA ARG A 131 -15.04 10.41 -46.18
C ARG A 131 -15.33 9.57 -47.41
N ALA A 132 -16.47 9.82 -48.06
CA ALA A 132 -16.67 9.36 -49.42
C ALA A 132 -15.61 10.08 -50.26
N SER A 133 -14.59 9.34 -50.74
CA SER A 133 -13.73 9.82 -51.80
C SER A 133 -14.62 10.06 -53.02
N ALA A 134 -14.71 11.32 -53.42
CA ALA A 134 -15.23 11.72 -54.73
C ALA A 134 -14.21 11.36 -55.82
#